data_AF-T0ZXH9-F1
#
_entry.id   AF-T0ZXH9-F1
#
_cell.length_a   1.000
_cell.length_b   1.000
_cell.length_c   1.000
_cell.angle_alpha   90.00
_cell.angle_beta   90.00
_cell.angle_gamma   90.00
#
_symmetry.space_group_name_H-M   'P 1'
#
loop_
_entity.id
_entity.type
_entity.pdbx_description
1 polymer ?
#
loop_
_entity_poly.entity_id
_entity_poly.type
_entity_poly.pdbx_seq_one_letter_code
_entity_poly.pdbx_strand_id
1 'polypeptide(L)'
;MLKEVGLSMPTHPPRRLTEEMAQETDRIILMGCLDRPSCPAFLYPRVDEDWELPDPGPLPDAGFRSVRDEIGRRVGELVRRL
;
A
#
# COMPACT_ATOMS: atom_id res chain seq x y z
N MET A 1 -2.29 -14.97 7.38
CA MET A 1 -2.67 -13.53 7.30
C MET A 1 -2.15 -12.76 8.51
N LEU A 2 -2.31 -11.43 8.62
CA LEU A 2 -1.61 -10.55 9.59
C LEU A 2 -1.30 -11.15 10.98
N LYS A 3 -2.22 -11.91 11.58
CA LYS A 3 -1.99 -12.65 12.85
C LYS A 3 -0.81 -13.63 12.83
N GLU A 4 -0.51 -14.25 11.69
CA GLU A 4 0.65 -15.13 11.46
C GLU A 4 1.99 -14.41 11.69
N VAL A 5 2.03 -13.09 11.48
CA VAL A 5 3.20 -12.25 11.76
C VAL A 5 3.02 -11.44 13.06
N GLY A 6 2.10 -11.87 13.93
CA GLY A 6 1.85 -11.23 15.23
C GLY A 6 1.05 -9.92 15.17
N LEU A 7 0.48 -9.56 14.01
CA LEU A 7 -0.28 -8.33 13.84
C LEU A 7 -1.80 -8.57 13.97
N SER A 8 -2.48 -7.72 14.74
CA SER A 8 -3.94 -7.68 14.77
C SER A 8 -4.48 -7.01 13.50
N MET A 9 -5.64 -7.47 13.01
CA MET A 9 -6.33 -6.77 11.94
C MET A 9 -6.73 -5.36 12.41
N PRO A 10 -6.55 -4.31 11.58
CA PRO A 10 -7.03 -2.99 11.92
C PRO A 10 -8.56 -3.00 12.07
N THR A 11 -9.07 -2.23 13.02
CA THR A 11 -10.52 -2.08 13.26
C THR A 11 -11.16 -1.09 12.29
N HIS A 12 -10.35 -0.38 11.51
CA HIS A 12 -10.81 0.70 10.64
C HIS A 12 -11.03 0.16 9.22
N PRO A 13 -12.20 0.42 8.62
CA PRO A 13 -12.49 -0.03 7.26
C PRO A 13 -11.63 0.72 6.23
N PRO A 14 -11.57 0.23 4.98
CA PRO A 14 -11.00 0.99 3.86
C PRO A 14 -11.61 2.40 3.79
N ARG A 15 -10.75 3.40 3.59
CA ARG A 15 -11.13 4.81 3.45
C ARG A 15 -10.74 5.31 2.06
N ARG A 16 -11.55 6.21 1.52
CA ARG A 16 -11.20 6.93 0.29
C ARG A 16 -10.09 7.92 0.60
N LEU A 17 -9.13 8.05 -0.32
CA LEU A 17 -8.15 9.13 -0.31
C LEU A 17 -8.88 10.46 -0.54
N THR A 18 -8.67 11.44 0.34
CA THR A 18 -9.16 12.81 0.15
C THR A 18 -8.01 13.74 -0.22
N GLU A 19 -8.33 14.92 -0.73
CA GLU A 19 -7.32 15.91 -1.10
C GLU A 19 -6.55 16.40 0.12
N GLU A 20 -7.24 16.61 1.25
CA GLU A 20 -6.63 17.04 2.50
C GLU A 20 -5.62 16.01 3.00
N MET A 21 -5.98 14.72 2.98
CA MET A 21 -5.05 13.64 3.33
C MET A 21 -3.80 13.65 2.45
N ALA A 22 -3.95 13.92 1.15
CA ALA A 22 -2.82 13.96 0.23
C ALA A 22 -1.93 15.19 0.46
N GLN A 23 -2.51 16.34 0.79
CA GLN A 23 -1.77 17.58 1.06
C GLN A 23 -1.02 17.56 2.40
N GLU A 24 -1.57 16.89 3.41
CA GLU A 24 -0.99 16.79 4.76
C GLU A 24 0.08 15.70 4.91
N THR A 25 0.23 14.82 3.92
CA THR A 25 1.15 13.68 3.99
C THR A 25 2.51 14.01 3.38
N ASP A 26 3.59 13.56 4.03
CA ASP A 26 4.96 13.76 3.53
C ASP A 26 5.27 12.91 2.30
N ARG A 27 4.75 11.67 2.25
CA ARG A 27 5.02 10.69 1.20
C ARG A 27 3.77 9.91 0.78
N ILE A 28 3.53 9.78 -0.53
CA ILE A 28 2.45 8.94 -1.08
C ILE A 28 3.07 7.72 -1.77
N ILE A 29 2.72 6.53 -1.29
CA ILE A 29 3.21 5.25 -1.82
C ILE A 29 2.05 4.50 -2.47
N LEU A 30 2.21 4.14 -3.74
CA LEU A 30 1.29 3.26 -4.46
C LEU A 30 1.74 1.80 -4.36
N MET A 31 0.77 0.89 -4.35
CA MET A 31 1.01 -0.55 -4.25
C MET A 31 0.63 -1.28 -5.55
N GLY A 32 0.69 -0.60 -6.70
CA GLY A 32 0.15 -1.06 -7.98
C GLY A 32 -1.26 -0.50 -8.22
N CYS A 33 -1.36 0.55 -9.04
CA CYS A 33 -2.66 1.02 -9.50
C CYS A 33 -3.09 0.20 -10.72
N LEU A 34 -4.19 -0.56 -10.60
CA LEU A 34 -4.71 -1.45 -11.65
C LEU A 34 -5.06 -0.73 -12.97
N ASP A 35 -5.14 0.59 -12.98
CA ASP A 35 -5.58 1.37 -14.13
C ASP A 35 -5.38 2.87 -13.85
N ARG A 36 -4.37 3.45 -14.51
CA ARG A 36 -4.00 4.88 -14.41
C ARG A 36 -5.16 5.89 -14.59
N PRO A 37 -6.21 5.66 -15.41
CA PRO A 37 -7.32 6.61 -15.51
C PRO A 37 -8.30 6.58 -14.33
N SER A 38 -8.34 5.50 -13.54
CA SER A 38 -9.26 5.35 -12.39
C SER A 38 -8.62 5.75 -11.06
N CYS A 39 -7.30 5.98 -11.05
CA CYS A 39 -6.47 6.18 -9.88
C CYS A 39 -6.52 7.64 -9.38
N PRO A 40 -7.20 7.95 -8.25
CA PRO A 40 -7.29 9.33 -7.75
C PRO A 40 -5.92 9.89 -7.38
N ALA A 41 -4.97 9.01 -7.04
CA ALA A 41 -3.63 9.37 -6.62
C ALA A 41 -2.83 10.18 -7.67
N PHE A 42 -3.08 10.00 -8.97
CA PHE A 42 -2.41 10.80 -10.01
C PHE A 42 -2.93 12.25 -10.06
N LEU A 43 -4.13 12.51 -9.54
CA LEU A 43 -4.69 13.85 -9.44
C LEU A 43 -4.09 14.66 -8.28
N TYR A 44 -3.38 14.00 -7.36
CA TYR A 44 -2.78 14.64 -6.20
C TYR A 44 -1.27 14.86 -6.39
N PRO A 45 -0.73 16.03 -6.00
CA PRO A 45 0.67 16.33 -6.18
C PRO A 45 1.55 15.45 -5.28
N ARG A 46 2.50 14.74 -5.93
CA ARG A 46 3.60 13.92 -5.38
C ARG A 46 3.24 12.50 -4.93
N VAL A 47 3.17 11.59 -5.91
CA VAL A 47 3.46 10.16 -5.69
C VAL A 47 4.98 9.99 -5.61
N ASP A 48 5.50 9.47 -4.51
CA ASP A 48 6.94 9.26 -4.30
C ASP A 48 7.40 7.95 -4.93
N GLU A 49 6.65 6.87 -4.70
CA GLU A 49 6.98 5.53 -5.19
C GLU A 49 5.72 4.78 -5.59
N ASP A 50 5.86 3.99 -6.66
CA ASP A 50 4.93 2.90 -6.98
C ASP A 50 5.66 1.58 -6.78
N TRP A 51 5.11 0.72 -5.94
CA TRP A 51 5.67 -0.58 -5.64
C TRP A 51 5.23 -1.67 -6.62
N GLU A 52 4.24 -1.40 -7.47
CA GLU A 52 3.76 -2.31 -8.54
C GLU A 52 3.51 -3.74 -8.02
N LEU A 53 2.92 -3.85 -6.83
CA LEU A 53 2.67 -5.16 -6.23
C LEU A 53 1.49 -5.83 -6.95
N PRO A 54 1.53 -7.16 -7.15
CA PRO A 54 0.39 -7.88 -7.70
C PRO A 54 -0.77 -7.86 -6.71
N ASP A 55 -2.01 -7.74 -7.22
CA ASP A 55 -3.21 -7.88 -6.40
C ASP A 55 -3.23 -9.28 -5.76
N PRO A 56 -3.21 -9.39 -4.41
CA PRO A 56 -3.25 -10.67 -3.74
C PRO A 56 -4.66 -11.28 -3.68
N GLY A 57 -5.72 -10.52 -3.98
CA GLY A 57 -7.11 -10.97 -3.96
C GLY A 57 -7.38 -12.25 -4.78
N PRO A 58 -6.89 -12.38 -6.03
CA PRO A 58 -7.06 -13.59 -6.83
C PRO A 58 -6.04 -14.70 -6.52
N LEU A 59 -5.06 -14.47 -5.65
CA LEU A 59 -3.97 -15.42 -5.39
C LEU A 59 -4.32 -16.45 -4.29
N PRO A 60 -3.74 -17.65 -4.31
CA PRO A 60 -3.81 -18.57 -3.17
C PRO A 60 -3.05 -18.00 -1.97
N ASP A 61 -3.27 -18.58 -0.78
CA ASP A 61 -2.65 -18.14 0.48
C ASP A 61 -1.14 -17.90 0.40
N ALA A 62 -0.41 -18.75 -0.34
CA ALA A 62 1.03 -18.59 -0.54
C ALA A 62 1.38 -17.28 -1.26
N GLY A 63 0.59 -16.92 -2.29
CA GLY A 63 0.74 -15.65 -3.00
C GLY A 63 0.41 -14.45 -2.11
N PHE A 64 -0.64 -14.55 -1.29
CA PHE A 64 -0.97 -13.50 -0.32
C PHE A 64 0.17 -13.29 0.69
N ARG A 65 0.75 -14.37 1.23
CA ARG A 65 1.90 -14.28 2.15
C ARG A 65 3.10 -13.61 1.48
N SER A 66 3.38 -13.96 0.23
CA SER A 66 4.44 -13.33 -0.56
C SER A 66 4.27 -11.81 -0.65
N VAL A 67 3.06 -11.33 -1.00
CA VAL A 67 2.77 -9.89 -1.09
C VAL A 67 2.88 -9.22 0.29
N ARG A 68 2.34 -9.83 1.35
CA ARG A 68 2.45 -9.32 2.73
C ARG A 68 3.91 -9.14 3.15
N ASP A 69 4.73 -10.17 2.92
CA ASP A 69 6.12 -10.18 3.37
C ASP A 69 6.96 -9.17 2.57
N GLU A 70 6.66 -9.01 1.28
CA GLU A 70 7.26 -7.99 0.43
C GLU A 70 6.90 -6.55 0.88
N ILE A 71 5.63 -6.30 1.25
CA ILE A 71 5.23 -5.01 1.86
C ILE A 71 6.03 -4.75 3.13
N GLY A 72 6.16 -5.75 4.00
CA GLY A 72 6.94 -5.64 5.24
C GLY A 72 8.40 -5.27 4.97
N ARG A 73 9.03 -5.92 3.98
CA ARG A 73 10.42 -5.64 3.58
C ARG A 73 10.57 -4.21 3.07
N ARG A 74 9.71 -3.76 2.16
CA ARG A 74 9.77 -2.41 1.57
C ARG A 74 9.50 -1.30 2.58
N VAL A 75 8.55 -1.51 3.51
CA VAL A 75 8.32 -0.59 4.62
C VAL A 75 9.57 -0.51 5.52
N GLY A 76 10.19 -1.64 5.83
CA GLY A 76 11.43 -1.66 6.61
C GLY A 76 12.59 -0.92 5.93
N GLU A 77 12.70 -1.03 4.61
CA GLU A 77 13.67 -0.26 3.82
C GLU A 77 13.33 1.23 3.77
N LEU A 78 12.06 1.58 3.58
CA LEU A 78 11.56 2.95 3.62
C LEU A 78 11.93 3.64 4.94
N VAL A 79 11.68 2.99 6.07
CA VAL A 79 12.01 3.53 7.40
C VAL A 79 13.51 3.79 7.57
N ARG A 80 14.39 2.98 6.97
CA ARG A 80 15.85 3.18 7.09
C ARG A 80 16.39 4.34 6.27
N ARG A 81 15.64 4.82 5.28
CA ARG A 81 16.02 5.94 4.39
C ARG A 81 15.20 7.20 4.61
N LEU A 82 14.35 7.21 5.62
CA LEU A 82 13.73 8.40 6.18
C LEU A 82 14.73 9.06 7.14
#